data_AF-A0A949YSJ2-F1
#
_entry.id   AF-A0A949YSJ2-F1
#
_cell.length_a   1.000
_cell.length_b   1.000
_cell.length_c   1.000
_cell.angle_alpha   90.00
_cell.angle_beta   90.00
_cell.angle_gamma   90.00
#
_symmetry.space_group_name_H-M   'P 1'
#
loop_
_entity.id
_entity.type
_entity.pdbx_description
1 polymer ?
#
loop_
_entity_poly.entity_id
_entity_poly.type
_entity_poly.pdbx_seq_one_letter_code
_entity_poly.pdbx_strand_id
1 'polypeptide(L)' 'MDAQTIIARRIAQELRSGMLINLGIGIPTLVANYVPAGVHVFFQSENGLIGTGP' A
#
# COMPACT_ATOMS: atom_id res chain seq x y z
N MET A 1 7.20 -15.32 11.07
CA MET A 1 6.84 -14.20 10.17
C MET A 1 8.14 -13.52 9.81
N ASP A 2 8.46 -13.36 8.52
CA ASP A 2 9.70 -12.71 8.10
C ASP A 2 9.66 -11.19 8.37
N ALA A 3 10.83 -10.56 8.42
CA ALA A 3 10.96 -9.14 8.78
C ALA A 3 10.23 -8.20 7.79
N GLN A 4 10.19 -8.56 6.50
CA GLN A 4 9.54 -7.74 5.47
C GLN A 4 8.03 -7.70 5.69
N THR A 5 7.42 -8.84 6.03
CA THR A 5 6.00 -8.93 6.39
C THR A 5 5.65 -8.07 7.61
N ILE A 6 6.51 -8.05 8.64
CA ILE A 6 6.29 -7.22 9.84
C ILE A 6 6.27 -5.73 9.46
N ILE A 7 7.24 -5.30 8.66
CA ILE A 7 7.36 -3.91 8.19
C ILE A 7 6.14 -3.52 7.34
N ALA A 8 5.78 -4.35 6.35
CA ALA A 8 4.66 -4.08 5.46
C ALA A 8 3.32 -3.97 6.22
N ARG A 9 3.07 -4.88 7.17
CA ARG A 9 1.88 -4.83 8.04
C ARG A 9 1.84 -3.56 8.89
N ARG A 10 2.97 -3.13 9.45
CA ARG A 10 3.03 -1.91 10.27
C ARG A 10 2.74 -0.67 9.44
N ILE A 11 3.31 -0.57 8.24
CA ILE A 11 3.09 0.57 7.33
C ILE A 11 1.64 0.60 6.87
N ALA A 12 1.01 -0.54 6.59
CA ALA A 12 -0.39 -0.59 6.17
C ALA A 12 -1.37 0.03 7.18
N GLN A 13 -1.02 0.05 8.47
CA GLN A 13 -1.82 0.71 9.52
C GLN A 13 -1.73 2.25 9.48
N GLU A 14 -0.77 2.84 8.75
CA GLU A 14 -0.68 4.30 8.56
C GLU A 14 -1.60 4.80 7.45
N LEU A 15 -2.15 3.90 6.64
CA LEU A 15 -3.04 4.24 5.54
C LEU A 15 -4.42 4.65 6.05
N ARG A 16 -4.98 5.67 5.42
CA ARG A 16 -6.31 6.22 5.72
C ARG A 16 -7.14 6.29 4.44
N SER A 17 -8.46 6.14 4.59
CA SER A 17 -9.36 6.21 3.44
C SER A 17 -9.23 7.54 2.70
N GLY A 18 -9.22 7.48 1.37
CA GLY A 18 -9.06 8.61 0.47
C GLY A 18 -7.61 9.00 0.16
N MET A 19 -6.60 8.36 0.78
CA MET A 19 -5.20 8.64 0.44
C MET A 19 -4.87 8.22 -0.99
N LEU A 20 -4.16 9.07 -1.72
CA LEU A 20 -3.47 8.74 -2.97
C LEU A 20 -2.03 8.38 -2.63
N ILE A 21 -1.63 7.13 -2.89
CA ILE A 21 -0.34 6.59 -2.47
C ILE A 21 0.44 6.01 -3.64
N ASN A 22 1.73 6.31 -3.69
CA ASN A 22 2.69 5.66 -4.56
C ASN A 22 3.47 4.62 -3.75
N LEU A 23 3.62 3.41 -4.28
CA LEU A 23 4.42 2.35 -3.65
C LEU A 23 5.60 1.98 -4.55
N GLY A 24 6.80 2.18 -4.04
CA GLY A 24 8.02 1.67 -4.68
C GLY A 24 8.11 0.14 -4.66
N ILE A 25 8.97 -0.41 -5.52
CA ILE A 25 9.18 -1.86 -5.63
C ILE A 25 9.77 -2.46 -4.34
N GLY A 26 9.37 -3.68 -4.00
CA GLY A 26 9.90 -4.46 -2.88
C GLY A 26 8.96 -4.44 -1.66
N ILE A 27 9.49 -4.09 -0.48
CA ILE A 27 8.69 -4.01 0.76
C ILE A 27 7.48 -3.08 0.61
N PRO A 28 7.57 -1.88 -0.02
CA PRO A 28 6.41 -1.02 -0.14
C PRO A 28 5.28 -1.65 -0.96
N THR A 29 5.56 -2.35 -2.07
CA THR A 29 4.52 -3.09 -2.82
C THR A 29 3.78 -4.15 -1.99
N LEU A 30 4.41 -4.74 -0.97
CA LEU A 30 3.73 -5.69 -0.06
C LEU A 30 2.68 -5.02 0.82
N VAL A 31 2.78 -3.71 1.07
CA VAL A 31 1.85 -2.94 1.92
C VAL A 31 0.42 -3.02 1.38
N ALA A 32 0.25 -3.06 0.05
CA ALA A 32 -1.06 -3.14 -0.60
C ALA A 32 -1.86 -4.38 -0.15
N ASN A 33 -1.19 -5.50 0.16
CA ASN A 33 -1.83 -6.74 0.60
C ASN A 33 -2.32 -6.70 2.05
N TYR A 34 -1.94 -5.68 2.82
CA TYR A 34 -2.25 -5.57 4.25
C TYR A 34 -3.10 -4.34 4.59
N VAL A 35 -3.66 -3.67 3.58
CA VAL A 35 -4.60 -2.56 3.76
C VAL A 35 -5.76 -3.05 4.64
N PRO A 36 -6.06 -2.40 5.77
CA PRO A 36 -7.14 -2.84 6.65
C PRO A 36 -8.50 -2.84 5.93
N ALA A 37 -9.37 -3.79 6.30
CA ALA A 37 -10.73 -3.80 5.79
C ALA A 37 -11.46 -2.49 6.10
N GLY A 38 -12.17 -1.94 5.12
CA GLY A 38 -12.86 -0.64 5.21
C GLY A 38 -11.96 0.58 4.95
N VAL A 39 -10.64 0.39 4.75
CA VAL A 39 -9.75 1.45 4.30
C VAL A 39 -9.65 1.41 2.77
N HIS A 40 -10.08 2.49 2.12
CA HIS A 40 -10.06 2.61 0.66
C HIS A 40 -9.03 3.65 0.23
N VAL A 41 -7.98 3.22 -0.46
CA VAL A 41 -6.89 4.08 -0.97
C VAL A 41 -6.81 4.02 -2.49
N PHE A 42 -6.20 5.03 -3.08
CA PHE A 42 -5.89 5.06 -4.51
C PHE A 42 -4.40 4.83 -4.71
N PHE A 43 -4.05 3.83 -5.52
CA PHE A 43 -2.66 3.60 -5.90
C PHE A 43 -2.30 4.44 -7.14
N GLN A 44 -1.20 5.17 -7.05
CA GLN A 44 -0.62 5.96 -8.13
C GLN A 44 0.69 5.32 -8.58
N SER A 45 0.91 5.32 -9.89
CA SER A 45 2.16 4.92 -10.52
C SER A 45 2.86 6.14 -11.11
N GLU A 46 4.19 6.19 -10.97
CA GLU A 46 5.04 7.31 -11.42
C GLU A 46 4.91 7.62 -12.92
N ASN A 47 4.44 6.66 -13.72
CA ASN A 47 4.17 6.81 -15.15
C ASN A 47 2.83 7.51 -15.47
N GLY A 48 2.14 8.08 -14.48
CA GLY A 48 0.94 8.89 -14.68
C GLY A 48 -0.38 8.14 -14.60
N LEU A 49 -0.39 6.94 -14.01
CA LEU A 49 -1.61 6.14 -13.81
C LEU A 49 -2.10 6.24 -12.35
N ILE A 50 -3.42 6.26 -12.16
CA ILE A 50 -4.10 6.20 -10.86
C ILE A 50 -5.14 5.07 -10.93
N GLY A 51 -5.27 4.31 -9.84
CA GLY A 51 -6.16 3.15 -9.75
C GLY A 51 -5.49 1.83 -10.15
N THR A 52 -4.16 1.79 -10.17
CA THR A 52 -3.40 0.58 -10.50
C THR A 52 -3.17 -0.26 -9.23
N GLY A 53 -3.97 -1.30 -9.03
CA GLY A 53 -3.87 -2.22 -7.91
C GLY A 53 -5.00 -3.25 -7.96
N PRO A 54 -4.86 -4.41 -7.28
CA PRO A 54 -5.92 -5.41 -7.20
C PRO A 54 -7.17 -4.91 -6.47
#